data_AF-A0A7K0ZNR4-F1
#
_entry.id   AF-A0A7K0ZNR4-F1
#
_cell.length_a   1.000
_cell.length_b   1.000
_cell.length_c   1.000
_cell.angle_alpha   90.00
_cell.angle_beta   90.00
_cell.angle_gamma   90.00
#
_symmetry.space_group_name_H-M   'P 1'
#
loop_
_entity.id
_entity.type
_entity.pdbx_description
1 polymer ?
#
loop_
_entity_poly.entity_id
_entity_poly.type
_entity_poly.pdbx_seq_one_letter_code
_entity_poly.pdbx_strand_id
1 'polypeptide(L)'
;MNFDVNKVLPDDLSSFDGFQFVRVVAALLLFVMVVRSCIHLFAPDGGAQRIAGVDTSVEGGNNIIAMFHQWGAIQLILAVLLCVLFFRYPGFTPLIVLTMAFDPIMRFVASRILNVTSTRKPPGAVLNAPGFVVLMLLFFASIKG
;
A
#
# COMPACT_ATOMS: atom_id res chain seq x y z
N MET A 1 6.90 25.71 9.96
CA MET A 1 6.73 25.12 8.61
C MET A 1 5.26 25.25 8.27
N ASN A 2 4.92 25.90 7.15
CA ASN A 2 3.53 26.00 6.71
C ASN A 2 3.19 24.79 5.84
N PHE A 3 2.12 24.08 6.21
CA PHE A 3 1.55 22.99 5.42
C PHE A 3 0.26 23.51 4.79
N ASP A 4 0.07 23.23 3.50
CA ASP A 4 -1.11 23.62 2.74
C ASP A 4 -1.96 22.39 2.44
N VAL A 5 -3.02 22.22 3.22
CA VAL A 5 -3.95 21.08 3.09
C VAL A 5 -4.73 21.10 1.77
N ASN A 6 -4.84 22.26 1.11
CA ASN A 6 -5.52 22.35 -0.19
C ASN A 6 -4.76 21.57 -1.27
N LYS A 7 -3.45 21.34 -1.08
CA LYS A 7 -2.64 20.48 -1.98
C LYS A 7 -3.08 19.01 -1.97
N VAL A 8 -3.89 18.56 -1.00
CA VAL A 8 -4.43 17.19 -1.00
C VAL A 8 -5.48 17.00 -2.09
N LEU A 9 -6.32 18.01 -2.32
CA LEU A 9 -7.32 18.04 -3.38
C LEU A 9 -7.21 19.38 -4.12
N PRO A 10 -6.16 19.56 -4.93
CA PRO A 10 -5.88 20.84 -5.57
C PRO A 10 -6.80 21.08 -6.77
N ASP A 11 -7.00 22.35 -7.12
CA ASP A 11 -7.79 22.75 -8.29
C ASP A 11 -7.09 22.41 -9.62
N ASP A 12 -5.75 22.54 -9.67
CA ASP A 12 -4.94 22.09 -10.81
C ASP A 12 -4.39 20.68 -10.57
N LEU A 13 -4.76 19.76 -11.45
CA LEU A 13 -4.31 18.37 -11.43
C LEU A 13 -3.18 18.09 -12.43
N SER A 14 -2.89 19.03 -13.32
CA SER A 14 -1.96 18.84 -14.44
C SER A 14 -0.49 18.82 -14.01
N SER A 15 -0.18 19.47 -12.89
CA SER A 15 1.17 19.67 -12.37
C SER A 15 1.27 19.30 -10.89
N PHE A 16 2.48 19.05 -10.41
CA PHE A 16 2.77 18.86 -8.99
C PHE A 16 3.87 19.84 -8.57
N ASP A 17 3.50 20.84 -7.80
CA ASP A 17 4.39 21.94 -7.38
C ASP A 17 5.17 21.66 -6.09
N GLY A 18 5.32 20.38 -5.72
CA GLY A 18 6.08 19.95 -4.55
C GLY A 18 7.48 19.42 -4.90
N PHE A 19 8.18 18.88 -3.91
CA PHE A 19 9.52 18.34 -4.14
C PHE A 19 9.49 17.11 -5.05
N GLN A 20 10.28 17.12 -6.13
CA GLN A 20 10.33 16.03 -7.11
C GLN A 20 10.65 14.66 -6.49
N PHE A 21 11.46 14.60 -5.42
CA PHE A 21 11.78 13.35 -4.75
C PHE A 21 10.53 12.63 -4.22
N VAL A 22 9.48 13.38 -3.84
CA VAL A 22 8.21 12.81 -3.38
C VAL A 22 7.61 11.92 -4.47
N ARG A 23 7.57 12.41 -5.72
CA ARG A 23 7.08 11.63 -6.86
C ARG A 23 7.95 10.41 -7.13
N VAL A 24 9.28 10.56 -7.07
CA VAL A 24 10.21 9.44 -7.31
C VAL A 24 9.99 8.32 -6.27
N VAL A 25 9.97 8.66 -4.99
CA VAL A 25 9.76 7.65 -3.93
C VAL A 25 8.34 7.08 -3.98
N ALA A 26 7.32 7.90 -4.26
CA ALA A 26 5.95 7.41 -4.46
C ALA A 26 5.85 6.42 -5.62
N ALA A 27 6.54 6.67 -6.75
CA ALA A 27 6.59 5.74 -7.88
C ALA A 27 7.24 4.40 -7.50
N LEU A 28 8.33 4.43 -6.72
CA LEU A 28 8.98 3.20 -6.22
C LEU A 28 8.05 2.42 -5.28
N LEU A 29 7.34 3.10 -4.38
CA LEU A 29 6.39 2.46 -3.46
C LEU A 29 5.16 1.91 -4.21
N LEU A 30 4.67 2.60 -5.24
CA LEU A 30 3.61 2.11 -6.13
C LEU A 30 4.07 0.87 -6.91
N PHE A 31 5.30 0.86 -7.40
CA PHE A 31 5.86 -0.32 -8.04
C PHE A 31 5.90 -1.53 -7.11
N VAL A 32 6.36 -1.35 -5.86
CA VAL A 32 6.30 -2.40 -4.84
C VAL A 32 4.87 -2.85 -4.58
N MET A 33 3.91 -1.92 -4.53
CA MET A 33 2.49 -2.20 -4.37
C MET A 33 1.94 -3.05 -5.52
N VAL A 34 2.28 -2.76 -6.78
CA VAL A 34 1.88 -3.58 -7.93
C VAL A 34 2.46 -4.98 -7.84
N VAL A 35 3.77 -5.10 -7.58
CA VAL A 35 4.47 -6.39 -7.51
C VAL A 35 3.86 -7.29 -6.42
N ARG A 36 3.65 -6.77 -5.22
CA ARG A 36 3.03 -7.56 -4.13
C ARG A 36 1.59 -7.97 -4.44
N SER A 37 0.81 -7.12 -5.10
CA SER A 37 -0.56 -7.44 -5.52
C SER A 37 -0.56 -8.60 -6.51
N CYS A 38 0.34 -8.57 -7.50
CA CYS A 38 0.52 -9.67 -8.45
C CYS A 38 0.93 -10.97 -7.75
N ILE A 39 1.83 -10.90 -6.76
CA ILE A 39 2.22 -12.08 -5.97
C ILE A 39 1.00 -12.65 -5.24
N HIS A 40 0.22 -11.82 -4.55
CA HIS A 40 -0.98 -12.28 -3.84
C HIS A 40 -2.03 -12.88 -4.78
N LEU A 41 -2.17 -12.34 -5.99
CA LEU A 41 -3.17 -12.81 -6.95
C LEU A 41 -2.73 -14.05 -7.74
N PHE A 42 -1.46 -14.18 -8.10
CA PHE A 42 -1.01 -15.18 -9.07
C PHE A 42 -0.08 -16.26 -8.51
N ALA A 43 0.49 -16.09 -7.31
CA ALA A 43 1.29 -17.16 -6.70
C ALA A 43 0.39 -18.35 -6.30
N PRO A 44 0.85 -19.61 -6.39
CA PRO A 44 0.02 -20.78 -6.12
C PRO A 44 -0.65 -20.83 -4.73
N ASP A 45 -0.03 -20.21 -3.73
CA ASP A 45 -0.55 -20.12 -2.36
C ASP A 45 -1.00 -18.68 -1.99
N GLY A 46 -1.05 -17.78 -2.97
CA GLY A 46 -1.24 -16.34 -2.76
C GLY A 46 -0.20 -15.70 -1.83
N GLY A 47 0.93 -16.37 -1.56
CA GLY A 47 1.91 -15.99 -0.55
C GLY A 47 1.52 -16.31 0.90
N ALA A 48 0.40 -17.00 1.16
CA ALA A 48 -0.05 -17.34 2.51
C ALA A 48 0.98 -18.18 3.27
N GLN A 49 1.44 -19.28 2.68
CA GLN A 49 2.38 -20.20 3.33
C GLN A 49 3.83 -19.76 3.08
N ARG A 50 4.19 -19.59 1.81
CA ARG A 50 5.57 -19.43 1.36
C ARG A 50 6.15 -18.05 1.64
N ILE A 51 5.31 -17.04 1.85
CA ILE A 51 5.75 -15.69 2.25
C ILE A 51 5.33 -15.38 3.68
N ALA A 52 4.04 -15.52 4.00
CA ALA A 52 3.51 -15.14 5.30
C ALA A 52 3.65 -16.21 6.40
N GLY A 53 3.95 -17.47 6.05
CA GLY A 53 4.14 -18.54 7.02
C GLY A 53 2.85 -19.00 7.68
N VAL A 54 1.68 -18.71 7.10
CA VAL A 54 0.39 -19.23 7.54
C VAL A 54 0.32 -20.72 7.23
N ASP A 55 -0.15 -21.51 8.19
CA ASP A 55 -0.35 -22.95 7.97
C ASP A 55 -1.58 -23.19 7.11
N THR A 56 -1.36 -23.72 5.91
CA THR A 56 -2.40 -24.07 4.93
C THR A 56 -2.67 -25.57 4.87
N SER A 57 -2.05 -26.38 5.75
CA SER A 57 -2.30 -27.83 5.85
C SER A 57 -3.52 -28.18 6.70
N VAL A 58 -4.07 -27.20 7.42
CA VAL A 58 -5.25 -27.32 8.28
C VAL A 58 -6.55 -27.45 7.48
N GLU A 59 -7.61 -27.87 8.16
CA GLU A 59 -8.97 -27.79 7.63
C GLU A 59 -9.29 -26.34 7.24
N GLY A 60 -9.69 -26.13 5.97
CA GLY A 60 -9.90 -24.80 5.41
C GLY A 60 -8.68 -24.11 4.81
N GLY A 61 -7.52 -24.78 4.72
CA GLY A 61 -6.31 -24.23 4.10
C GLY A 61 -6.51 -23.70 2.67
N ASN A 62 -7.33 -24.39 1.86
CA ASN A 62 -7.71 -23.91 0.52
C ASN A 62 -8.52 -22.60 0.57
N ASN A 63 -9.35 -22.41 1.59
CA ASN A 63 -10.09 -21.15 1.77
C ASN A 63 -9.14 -20.01 2.18
N ILE A 64 -8.12 -20.29 2.99
CA ILE A 64 -7.07 -19.30 3.32
C ILE A 64 -6.38 -18.84 2.04
N ILE A 65 -5.95 -19.78 1.18
CA ILE A 65 -5.32 -19.46 -0.11
C ILE A 65 -6.28 -18.63 -0.98
N ALA A 66 -7.54 -19.05 -1.11
CA ALA A 66 -8.55 -18.32 -1.87
C ALA A 66 -8.75 -16.88 -1.35
N MET A 67 -8.76 -16.67 -0.03
CA MET A 67 -8.84 -15.33 0.56
C MET A 67 -7.60 -14.48 0.24
N PHE A 68 -6.39 -15.06 0.20
CA PHE A 68 -5.19 -14.35 -0.22
C PHE A 68 -5.26 -13.92 -1.70
N HIS A 69 -5.81 -14.76 -2.58
CA HIS A 69 -6.07 -14.38 -3.97
C HIS A 69 -7.08 -13.23 -4.08
N GLN A 70 -8.19 -13.29 -3.33
CA GLN A 70 -9.17 -12.19 -3.27
C GLN A 70 -8.52 -10.90 -2.76
N TRP A 71 -7.63 -11.01 -1.76
CA TRP A 71 -6.86 -9.87 -1.28
C TRP A 71 -5.92 -9.31 -2.35
N GLY A 72 -5.25 -10.18 -3.11
CA GLY A 72 -4.42 -9.77 -4.26
C GLY A 72 -5.22 -9.06 -5.34
N ALA A 73 -6.43 -9.53 -5.66
CA ALA A 73 -7.31 -8.93 -6.65
C ALA A 73 -7.67 -7.48 -6.30
N ILE A 74 -8.15 -7.24 -5.08
CA ILE A 74 -8.51 -5.86 -4.66
C ILE A 74 -7.28 -4.97 -4.52
N GLN A 75 -6.13 -5.49 -4.06
CA GLN A 75 -4.88 -4.74 -4.01
C GLN A 75 -4.42 -4.33 -5.41
N LEU A 76 -4.57 -5.21 -6.41
CA LEU A 76 -4.18 -4.92 -7.79
C LEU A 76 -5.08 -3.87 -8.43
N ILE A 77 -6.40 -3.95 -8.21
CA ILE A 77 -7.35 -2.93 -8.68
C ILE A 77 -6.97 -1.54 -8.12
N LEU A 78 -6.72 -1.46 -6.81
CA LEU A 78 -6.31 -0.20 -6.19
C LEU A 78 -4.95 0.28 -6.72
N ALA A 79 -3.97 -0.62 -6.86
CA ALA A 79 -2.64 -0.26 -7.36
C ALA A 79 -2.70 0.29 -8.80
N VAL A 80 -3.49 -0.34 -9.67
CA VAL A 80 -3.70 0.14 -11.05
C VAL A 80 -4.38 1.50 -11.06
N LEU A 81 -5.42 1.70 -10.24
CA LEU A 81 -6.09 3.00 -10.11
C LEU A 81 -5.09 4.08 -9.67
N LEU A 82 -4.30 3.82 -8.63
CA LEU A 82 -3.30 4.78 -8.14
C LEU A 82 -2.20 5.04 -9.17
N CYS A 83 -1.77 4.04 -9.95
CA CYS A 83 -0.84 4.24 -11.05
C CYS A 83 -1.44 5.15 -12.13
N VAL A 84 -2.69 4.91 -12.55
CA VAL A 84 -3.38 5.78 -13.51
C VAL A 84 -3.44 7.21 -12.98
N LEU A 85 -3.85 7.40 -11.73
CA LEU A 85 -3.88 8.73 -11.12
C LEU A 85 -2.50 9.39 -11.07
N PHE A 86 -1.47 8.64 -10.67
CA PHE A 86 -0.11 9.13 -10.54
C PHE A 86 0.48 9.67 -11.86
N PHE A 87 0.27 8.92 -12.95
CA PHE A 87 0.79 9.29 -14.27
C PHE A 87 -0.08 10.32 -14.97
N ARG A 88 -1.41 10.23 -14.84
CA ARG A 88 -2.35 11.10 -15.57
C ARG A 88 -2.63 12.42 -14.88
N TYR A 89 -2.58 12.46 -13.56
CA TYR A 89 -2.95 13.61 -12.72
C TYR A 89 -1.86 13.89 -11.68
N PRO A 90 -0.73 14.51 -12.09
CA PRO A 90 0.36 14.80 -11.18
C PRO A 90 -0.03 15.48 -9.88
N GLY A 91 -1.01 16.40 -9.91
CA GLY A 91 -1.50 17.14 -8.74
C GLY A 91 -2.05 16.24 -7.63
N PHE A 92 -2.50 15.02 -7.94
CA PHE A 92 -2.95 14.06 -6.92
C PHE A 92 -1.82 13.35 -6.16
N THR A 93 -0.56 13.73 -6.36
CA THR A 93 0.57 13.12 -5.61
C THR A 93 0.33 13.09 -4.10
N PRO A 94 -0.12 14.16 -3.42
CA PRO A 94 -0.38 14.14 -1.98
C PRO A 94 -1.51 13.16 -1.60
N LEU A 95 -2.60 13.13 -2.37
CA LEU A 95 -3.71 12.19 -2.15
C LEU A 95 -3.30 10.73 -2.33
N ILE A 96 -2.48 10.44 -3.34
CA ILE A 96 -1.97 9.09 -3.61
C ILE A 96 -1.10 8.62 -2.45
N VAL A 97 -0.15 9.44 -2.01
CA VAL A 97 0.72 9.13 -0.86
C VAL A 97 -0.11 8.93 0.41
N LEU A 98 -1.11 9.78 0.65
CA LEU A 98 -2.03 9.64 1.80
C LEU A 98 -2.84 8.35 1.72
N THR A 99 -3.32 7.99 0.54
CA THR A 99 -4.07 6.73 0.32
C THR A 99 -3.20 5.52 0.61
N MET A 100 -1.94 5.55 0.18
CA MET A 100 -0.97 4.51 0.51
C MET A 100 -0.69 4.44 2.01
N ALA A 101 -0.67 5.59 2.71
CA ALA A 101 -0.47 5.66 4.17
C ALA A 101 -1.62 5.01 4.97
N PHE A 102 -2.82 4.88 4.39
CA PHE A 102 -3.93 4.17 5.03
C PHE A 102 -3.75 2.65 5.06
N ASP A 103 -3.03 2.01 4.13
CA ASP A 103 -2.80 0.54 4.15
C ASP A 103 -2.18 0.09 5.50
N PRO A 104 -1.07 0.66 5.99
CA PRO A 104 -0.50 0.23 7.26
C PRO A 104 -1.36 0.56 8.48
N ILE A 105 -2.17 1.62 8.43
CA ILE A 105 -3.16 1.94 9.48
C ILE A 105 -4.24 0.85 9.52
N MET A 106 -4.85 0.54 8.38
CA MET A 106 -5.94 -0.44 8.33
C MET A 106 -5.46 -1.86 8.65
N ARG A 107 -4.21 -2.21 8.27
CA ARG A 107 -3.56 -3.45 8.71
C ARG A 107 -3.36 -3.50 10.21
N PHE A 108 -2.93 -2.40 10.81
CA PHE A 108 -2.79 -2.33 12.26
C PHE A 108 -4.15 -2.52 12.93
N VAL A 109 -5.19 -1.81 12.49
CA VAL A 109 -6.57 -2.00 13.00
C VAL A 109 -7.02 -3.44 12.88
N ALA A 110 -6.87 -4.08 11.71
CA ALA A 110 -7.23 -5.48 11.50
C ALA A 110 -6.50 -6.42 12.47
N SER A 111 -5.20 -6.19 12.72
CA SER A 111 -4.42 -6.98 13.69
C SER A 111 -4.90 -6.81 15.14
N ARG A 112 -5.54 -5.68 15.48
CA ARG A 112 -6.14 -5.48 16.82
C ARG A 112 -7.45 -6.24 16.99
N ILE A 113 -8.14 -6.55 15.88
CA ILE A 113 -9.37 -7.34 15.88
C ILE A 113 -9.01 -8.83 15.96
N LEU A 114 -8.17 -9.30 15.03
CA LEU A 114 -7.69 -10.67 15.02
C LEU A 114 -6.29 -10.76 14.40
N ASN A 115 -5.38 -11.41 15.12
CA ASN A 115 -4.02 -11.62 14.63
C ASN A 115 -3.96 -12.78 13.64
N VAL A 116 -3.18 -12.61 12.57
CA VAL A 116 -2.82 -13.69 11.66
C VAL A 116 -1.78 -14.58 12.33
N THR A 117 -2.14 -15.84 12.61
CA THR A 117 -1.19 -16.85 13.10
C THR A 117 -0.24 -17.28 11.99
N SER A 118 1.06 -17.22 12.25
CA SER A 118 2.10 -17.54 11.29
C SER A 118 3.35 -18.08 11.98
N THR A 119 4.09 -18.94 11.28
CA THR A 119 5.35 -19.54 11.77
C THR A 119 6.53 -18.57 11.80
N ARG A 120 6.39 -17.41 11.14
CA ARG A 120 7.38 -16.32 11.13
C ARG A 120 6.69 -14.99 10.89
N LYS A 121 7.33 -13.89 11.29
CA LYS A 121 6.79 -12.55 11.04
C LYS A 121 6.76 -12.24 9.54
N PRO A 122 5.58 -12.02 8.91
CA PRO A 122 5.50 -11.76 7.48
C PRO A 122 6.12 -10.39 7.13
N PRO A 123 6.63 -10.20 5.89
CA PRO A 123 7.20 -8.92 5.47
C PRO A 123 6.26 -7.73 5.69
N GLY A 124 4.96 -7.91 5.45
CA GLY A 124 3.94 -6.90 5.69
C GLY A 124 3.83 -6.47 7.16
N ALA A 125 4.13 -7.35 8.13
CA ALA A 125 4.16 -7.00 9.55
C ALA A 125 5.50 -6.38 9.97
N VAL A 126 6.62 -6.76 9.33
CA VAL A 126 7.94 -6.15 9.56
C VAL A 126 7.96 -4.71 9.04
N LEU A 127 7.46 -4.51 7.82
CA LEU A 127 7.55 -3.24 7.11
C LEU A 127 6.38 -2.29 7.40
N ASN A 128 5.37 -2.71 8.17
CA ASN A 128 4.16 -1.90 8.41
C ASN A 128 4.49 -0.51 9.00
N ALA A 129 5.19 -0.49 10.15
CA ALA A 129 5.50 0.76 10.85
C ALA A 129 6.56 1.60 10.12
N PRO A 130 7.68 1.04 9.61
CA PRO A 130 8.62 1.80 8.79
C PRO A 130 7.97 2.38 7.53
N GLY A 131 7.14 1.60 6.85
CA GLY A 131 6.40 2.03 5.66
C GLY A 131 5.44 3.18 5.97
N PHE A 132 4.71 3.10 7.09
CA PHE A 132 3.86 4.20 7.56
C PHE A 132 4.66 5.49 7.80
N VAL A 133 5.79 5.40 8.50
CA VAL A 133 6.64 6.58 8.77
C VAL A 133 7.13 7.21 7.47
N VAL A 134 7.63 6.40 6.52
CA VAL A 134 8.08 6.90 5.21
C VAL A 134 6.94 7.59 4.45
N LEU A 135 5.76 6.98 4.42
CA LEU A 135 4.58 7.53 3.74
C LEU A 135 4.10 8.85 4.37
N MET A 136 4.13 8.95 5.71
CA MET A 136 3.76 10.18 6.39
C MET A 136 4.79 11.29 6.15
N LEU A 137 6.09 10.97 6.15
CA LEU A 137 7.13 11.96 5.82
C LEU A 137 6.97 12.46 4.38
N LEU A 138 6.68 11.57 3.43
CA LEU A 138 6.39 11.93 2.04
C LEU A 138 5.12 12.78 1.95
N PHE A 139 4.07 12.44 2.69
CA PHE A 139 2.83 13.21 2.72
C PHE A 139 3.08 14.65 3.18
N PHE A 140 3.73 14.84 4.33
CA PHE A 140 4.06 16.18 4.82
C PHE A 140 4.99 16.96 3.88
N ALA A 141 5.94 16.27 3.23
CA ALA A 141 6.77 16.88 2.21
C ALA A 141 5.97 17.30 0.96
N SER A 142 4.93 16.53 0.61
CA SER A 142 4.08 16.77 -0.56
C SER A 142 3.13 17.97 -0.42
N ILE A 143 2.74 18.30 0.82
CA ILE A 143 1.86 19.43 1.13
C ILE A 143 2.60 20.65 1.70
N LYS A 144 3.94 20.65 1.66
CA LYS A 144 4.72 21.80 2.15
C LYS A 144 4.45 23.02 1.25
N GLY A 145 4.11 24.14 1.87
CA GLY A 145 3.95 25.45 1.25
C GLY A 145 5.29 26.13 1.01
#